data_AF-A0A6V8PKD1-F1
#
_entry.id   AF-A0A6V8PKD1-F1
#
_cell.length_a   1.000
_cell.length_b   1.000
_cell.length_c   1.000
_cell.angle_alpha   90.00
_cell.angle_beta   90.00
_cell.angle_gamma   90.00
#
_symmetry.space_group_name_H-M   'P 1'
#
loop_
_entity.id
_entity.type
_entity.pdbx_description
1 polymer ?
#
loop_
_entity_poly.entity_id
_entity_poly.type
_entity_poly.pdbx_seq_one_letter_code
_entity_poly.pdbx_strand_id
1 'polypeptide(L)' 'MLTAKDSGIDRVVGLEIGADDYVTKPFSIRELVARVRALFRRTSGESPSHQERKESFSVGPFVV' A
#
# COMPACT_ATOMS: atom_id res chain seq x y z
N MET A 1 -0.32 -4.31 -8.69
CA MET A 1 -1.37 -5.29 -9.08
C MET A 1 -2.03 -5.81 -7.80
N LEU A 2 -3.35 -5.65 -7.63
CA LEU A 2 -4.08 -6.08 -6.43
C LEU A 2 -4.78 -7.42 -6.74
N THR A 3 -4.25 -8.53 -6.25
CA THR A 3 -4.75 -9.88 -6.60
C THR A 3 -5.09 -10.71 -5.36
N ALA A 4 -6.02 -11.66 -5.51
CA ALA A 4 -6.57 -12.50 -4.45
C ALA A 4 -5.76 -13.80 -4.23
N LYS A 5 -4.52 -13.86 -4.71
CA LYS A 5 -3.75 -15.10 -4.81
C LYS A 5 -2.57 -15.07 -3.82
N ASP A 6 -2.72 -15.90 -2.78
CA ASP A 6 -1.94 -15.96 -1.54
C ASP A 6 -0.66 -16.82 -1.64
N SER A 7 -0.21 -17.21 -2.84
CA SER A 7 1.05 -17.94 -2.94
C SER A 7 2.22 -16.96 -2.96
N GLY A 8 3.29 -17.26 -2.20
CA GLY A 8 4.53 -16.47 -2.27
C GLY A 8 5.10 -16.37 -3.69
N ILE A 9 4.78 -17.36 -4.54
CA ILE A 9 5.11 -17.39 -5.97
C ILE A 9 4.42 -16.25 -6.72
N ASP A 10 3.12 -16.01 -6.48
CA ASP A 10 2.38 -14.94 -7.18
C ASP A 10 2.96 -13.55 -6.84
N ARG A 11 3.50 -13.37 -5.62
CA ARG A 11 4.22 -12.14 -5.22
C ARG A 11 5.54 -11.98 -5.96
N VAL A 12 6.35 -13.04 -6.00
CA VAL A 12 7.66 -13.00 -6.67
C VAL A 12 7.48 -12.70 -8.15
N VAL A 13 6.60 -13.44 -8.83
CA VAL A 13 6.29 -13.21 -10.24
C VAL A 13 5.77 -11.79 -10.46
N GLY A 14 4.85 -11.32 -9.62
CA GLY A 14 4.31 -9.96 -9.71
C GLY A 14 5.39 -8.88 -9.63
N LEU A 15 6.37 -9.04 -8.75
CA LEU A 15 7.50 -8.11 -8.63
C LEU A 15 8.47 -8.24 -9.82
N GLU A 16 8.75 -9.45 -10.28
CA GLU A 16 9.65 -9.71 -11.42
C GLU A 16 9.11 -9.14 -12.74
N ILE A 17 7.78 -9.15 -12.95
CA ILE A 17 7.15 -8.51 -14.11
C ILE A 17 7.02 -6.99 -13.98
N GLY A 18 7.58 -6.40 -12.91
CA GLY A 18 7.69 -4.95 -12.74
C GLY A 18 6.62 -4.33 -11.85
N ALA A 19 5.95 -5.07 -10.96
CA ALA A 19 5.08 -4.43 -9.96
C ALA A 19 5.91 -3.62 -8.95
N ASP A 20 5.45 -2.41 -8.66
CA ASP A 20 6.05 -1.54 -7.64
C ASP A 20 5.87 -2.03 -6.20
N ASP A 21 4.74 -2.69 -5.93
CA ASP A 21 4.40 -3.34 -4.66
C ASP A 21 3.35 -4.43 -4.90
N TYR A 22 3.28 -5.37 -3.95
CA TYR A 22 2.36 -6.50 -3.97
C TYR A 22 1.85 -6.79 -2.56
N VAL A 23 0.53 -6.88 -2.42
CA VAL A 23 -0.15 -7.20 -1.15
C VAL A 23 -1.22 -8.26 -1.38
N THR A 24 -1.19 -9.32 -0.56
CA THR A 24 -2.16 -10.42 -0.63
C THR A 24 -3.37 -10.14 0.27
N LYS A 25 -4.53 -10.68 -0.10
CA LYS A 25 -5.71 -10.69 0.78
C LYS A 25 -5.59 -11.83 1.80
N PRO A 26 -6.16 -11.67 3.01
CA PRO A 26 -6.87 -10.49 3.50
C PRO A 26 -5.89 -9.41 3.99
N PHE A 27 -6.02 -8.19 3.47
CA PHE A 27 -5.26 -7.03 3.95
C PHE A 27 -6.20 -6.02 4.61
N SER A 28 -5.65 -5.21 5.51
CA SER A 28 -6.40 -4.09 6.10
C SER A 28 -6.32 -2.85 5.20
N ILE A 29 -7.35 -2.00 5.24
CA ILE A 29 -7.31 -0.69 4.55
C ILE A 29 -6.11 0.15 5.01
N ARG A 30 -5.76 0.07 6.30
CA ARG A 30 -4.61 0.76 6.88
C ARG A 30 -3.29 0.30 6.26
N GLU A 31 -3.14 -1.00 6.03
CA GLU A 31 -1.95 -1.56 5.38
C GLU A 31 -1.81 -1.06 3.94
N LEU A 32 -2.92 -1.09 3.18
CA LEU A 32 -2.92 -0.61 1.80
C LEU A 32 -2.54 0.87 1.73
N VAL A 33 -3.15 1.71 2.58
CA VAL A 33 -2.83 3.14 2.68
C VAL A 33 -1.36 3.38 3.02
N ALA A 34 -0.81 2.66 4.00
CA ALA A 34 0.57 2.83 4.42
C ALA A 34 1.56 2.48 3.29
N ARG A 35 1.27 1.41 2.54
CA ARG A 35 2.05 0.97 1.37
C ARG A 35 2.02 1.99 0.23
N VAL A 36 0.83 2.50 -0.11
CA VAL A 36 0.69 3.56 -1.12
C VAL A 36 1.48 4.80 -0.72
N ARG A 37 1.37 5.25 0.54
CA ARG A 37 2.18 6.37 1.05
C ARG A 37 3.68 6.08 0.95
N ALA A 38 4.12 4.85 1.19
CA ALA A 38 5.52 4.47 1.07
C ALA A 38 6.04 4.54 -0.37
N LEU A 39 5.23 4.13 -1.35
CA LEU A 39 5.56 4.26 -2.78
C LEU A 39 5.75 5.72 -3.18
N PHE A 40 4.85 6.62 -2.77
CA PHE A 40 4.98 8.05 -3.07
C PHE A 40 6.17 8.73 -2.38
N ARG A 41 6.54 8.30 -1.16
CA ARG A 41 7.78 8.80 -0.52
C ARG A 41 9.03 8.42 -1.31
N ARG A 42 9.07 7.20 -1.86
CA ARG A 42 10.18 6.70 -2.68
C ARG A 42 10.38 7.56 -3.93
N THR A 43 9.30 8.08 -4.53
CA THR A 43 9.39 8.96 -5.71
C THR A 43 9.78 10.39 -5.37
N SER A 44 9.47 10.86 -4.15
CA SER A 44 9.68 12.26 -3.75
C SER A 44 10.99 12.51 -2.99
N GLY A 45 11.78 11.48 -2.68
CA GLY A 45 13.08 11.64 -2.00
C GLY A 45 12.99 11.99 -0.51
N GLU A 46 11.80 12.05 0.07
CA GLU A 46 11.61 12.37 1.49
C GLU A 46 11.78 11.11 2.36
N SER A 47 12.91 11.08 3.07
CA SER A 47 13.20 10.10 4.12
C SER A 47 12.25 10.28 5.31
N PRO A 48 11.75 9.21 5.96
CA PRO A 48 10.59 9.32 6.83
C PRO A 48 10.95 9.87 8.21
N SER A 49 10.40 11.03 8.56
CA SER A 49 10.14 11.40 9.96
C SER A 49 8.80 10.79 10.39
N HIS A 50 8.84 9.97 11.43
CA HIS A 50 7.69 9.24 11.96
C HIS A 50 6.74 10.22 12.66
N GLN A 51 5.56 10.50 12.08
CA GLN A 51 4.43 11.08 12.81
C GLN A 51 3.16 10.29 12.50
N GLU A 52 2.69 9.54 13.51
CA GLU A 52 1.36 8.96 13.55
C GLU A 52 0.31 10.08 13.63
N ARG A 53 -0.06 10.66 12.49
CA ARG A 53 -1.24 11.51 12.43
C ARG A 53 -2.45 10.62 12.13
N LYS A 54 -3.40 10.58 13.09
CA LYS A 54 -4.74 9.98 12.92
C LYS A 54 -5.43 10.71 11.76
N GLU A 55 -5.33 10.15 10.57
CA GLU A 55 -6.00 10.68 9.39
C GLU A 55 -7.35 10.01 9.27
N SER A 56 -8.39 10.78 9.52
CA SER A 56 -9.75 10.44 9.14
C SER A 56 -9.84 10.36 7.61
N PHE A 57 -10.49 9.31 7.11
CA PHE A 57 -10.61 9.04 5.68
C PHE A 57 -11.98 9.51 5.19
N SER A 58 -12.00 10.34 4.15
CA SER A 58 -13.21 10.77 3.47
C SER A 58 -13.40 10.01 2.17
N VAL A 59 -14.58 9.40 2.00
CA VAL A 59 -15.01 8.77 0.74
C VAL A 59 -16.39 9.32 0.41
N GLY A 60 -16.46 10.23 -0.56
CA GLY A 60 -17.69 10.93 -0.88
C GLY A 60 -18.20 11.74 0.32
N PRO A 61 -19.51 11.79 0.60
CA PRO A 61 -20.06 12.60 1.68
C PRO A 61 -19.79 12.04 3.10
N PHE A 62 -19.04 10.95 3.25
CA PHE A 62 -18.79 10.32 4.54
C PHE A 62 -17.33 10.43 4.96
N VAL A 63 -17.13 10.89 6.20
CA VAL A 63 -15.83 11.04 6.87
C VAL A 63 -15.82 10.14 8.11
N VAL A 64 -14.80 9.28 8.27
CA VAL A 64 -14.57 8.41 9.43
C VAL A 64 -13.24 8.71 10.08
#